data_AF-L1JI53-F1
#
_entry.id   AF-L1JI53-F1
#
_cell.length_a   1.000
_cell.length_b   1.000
_cell.length_c   1.000
_cell.angle_alpha   90.00
_cell.angle_beta   90.00
_cell.angle_gamma   90.00
#
_symmetry.space_group_name_H-M   'P 1'
#
loop_
_entity.id
_entity.type
_entity.pdbx_description
1 polymer ?
#
loop_
_entity_poly.entity_id
_entity_poly.type
_entity_poly.pdbx_seq_one_letter_code
_entity_poly.pdbx_strand_id
1 'polypeptide(L)'
;MYSRSFPYTIMFCQAFGSTGLPVMKEGFAKLIEEYKEAREDVSRNVSTEKDALSMIAEYHQEIQRLLMEHEAARTSGNSSRMNDIQGKIDGLEHKYKLAKASLSTVEAILHTIDPYKVCHILGGMWIGISGCIAAAVSPSARSLNVGLSLGERLSALLRSLLAARAQRRIESSQRGGGARSEEEERRSRWAEFSLDSCCRGLGVVAAFYMQRVVNAFQGSLIGGSIVVEELAKVADERGSQLSEHQINTGKMALAVAVFAWQYRSPGAGQQQQKQKQKQQQKQKQKQQQQQQQQQQQQQDGFDRVFDIFVLLLQSADVD
;
A
#
# COMPACT_ATOMS: atom_id res chain seq x y z
N MET A 1 -12.94 -5.27 24.55
CA MET A 1 -12.80 -4.59 23.24
C MET A 1 -11.36 -4.55 22.70
N TYR A 2 -10.31 -4.48 23.54
CA TYR A 2 -8.91 -4.42 23.10
C TYR A 2 -8.37 -5.65 22.31
N SER A 3 -8.99 -6.84 22.44
CA SER A 3 -8.52 -8.04 21.71
C SER A 3 -8.85 -8.02 20.20
N ARG A 4 -9.86 -7.25 19.78
CA ARG A 4 -10.25 -7.20 18.36
C ARG A 4 -9.35 -6.30 17.52
N SER A 5 -8.73 -5.28 18.11
CA SER A 5 -7.91 -4.28 17.40
C SER A 5 -6.43 -4.68 17.28
N PHE A 6 -5.91 -5.51 18.19
CA PHE A 6 -4.50 -5.92 18.22
C PHE A 6 -3.97 -6.55 16.91
N PRO A 7 -4.71 -7.45 16.22
CA PRO A 7 -4.26 -8.01 14.95
C PRO A 7 -4.15 -6.96 13.83
N TYR A 8 -5.00 -5.93 13.87
CA TYR A 8 -4.98 -4.85 12.87
C TYR A 8 -3.76 -3.96 13.04
N THR A 9 -3.34 -3.69 14.28
CA THR A 9 -2.11 -2.94 14.56
C THR A 9 -0.88 -3.71 14.08
N ILE A 10 -0.80 -5.03 14.35
CA ILE A 10 0.32 -5.86 13.86
C ILE A 10 0.36 -5.86 12.34
N MET A 11 -0.78 -6.05 11.67
CA MET A 11 -0.84 -6.00 10.20
C MET A 11 -0.47 -4.65 9.64
N PHE A 12 -0.92 -3.57 10.28
CA PHE A 12 -0.55 -2.21 9.89
C PHE A 12 0.96 -2.01 9.99
N CYS A 13 1.57 -2.37 11.12
CA CYS A 13 3.02 -2.23 11.30
C CYS A 13 3.82 -3.10 10.31
N GLN A 14 3.34 -4.31 9.99
CA GLN A 14 3.99 -5.18 9.02
C GLN A 14 3.88 -4.65 7.59
N ALA A 15 2.67 -4.28 7.15
CA ALA A 15 2.44 -3.73 5.82
C ALA A 15 3.15 -2.39 5.64
N PHE A 16 3.12 -1.54 6.66
CA PHE A 16 3.84 -0.27 6.65
C PHE A 16 5.35 -0.52 6.62
N GLY A 17 5.84 -1.49 7.40
CA GLY A 17 7.25 -1.91 7.41
C GLY A 17 7.76 -2.42 6.07
N SER A 18 6.92 -3.10 5.28
CA SER A 18 7.30 -3.65 3.97
C SER A 18 7.12 -2.67 2.81
N THR A 19 6.16 -1.73 2.90
CA THR A 19 5.81 -0.83 1.78
C THR A 19 6.17 0.64 2.04
N GLY A 20 5.66 1.22 3.12
CA GLY A 20 5.83 2.66 3.42
C GLY A 20 7.19 3.00 4.02
N LEU A 21 7.70 2.16 4.92
CA LEU A 21 8.93 2.40 5.67
C LEU A 21 10.18 2.45 4.77
N PRO A 22 10.37 1.59 3.75
CA PRO A 22 11.51 1.69 2.85
C PRO A 22 11.53 3.01 2.06
N VAL A 23 10.37 3.41 1.52
CA VAL A 23 10.21 4.67 0.77
C VAL A 23 10.48 5.88 1.66
N MET A 24 9.95 5.87 2.89
CA MET A 24 10.28 6.89 3.88
C MET A 24 11.76 6.91 4.19
N LYS A 25 12.39 5.77 4.49
CA LYS A 25 13.81 5.71 4.83
C LYS A 25 14.69 6.26 3.72
N GLU A 26 14.41 5.89 2.46
CA GLU A 26 15.14 6.41 1.31
C GLU A 26 14.94 7.93 1.16
N GLY A 27 13.70 8.40 1.26
CA GLY A 27 13.40 9.82 1.18
C GLY A 27 14.04 10.64 2.31
N PHE A 28 14.00 10.15 3.54
CA PHE A 28 14.67 10.77 4.68
C PHE A 28 16.18 10.75 4.55
N ALA A 29 16.77 9.66 4.04
CA ALA A 29 18.21 9.59 3.81
C ALA A 29 18.66 10.68 2.82
N LYS A 30 17.95 10.83 1.69
CA LYS A 30 18.20 11.90 0.71
C LYS A 30 18.02 13.29 1.32
N LEU A 31 16.97 13.50 2.11
CA LEU A 31 16.73 14.76 2.80
C LEU A 31 17.86 15.13 3.78
N ILE A 32 18.38 14.13 4.51
CA ILE A 32 19.50 14.31 5.43
C ILE A 32 20.79 14.64 4.67
N GLU A 33 21.02 14.01 3.52
CA GLU A 33 22.18 14.26 2.67
C GLU A 33 22.15 15.68 2.09
N GLU A 34 21.03 16.08 1.48
CA GLU A 34 20.82 17.44 0.96
C GLU A 34 20.92 18.50 2.07
N TYR A 35 20.41 18.18 3.27
CA TYR A 35 20.58 19.06 4.42
C TYR A 35 22.04 19.23 4.83
N LYS A 36 22.83 18.15 4.82
CA LYS A 36 24.26 18.23 5.12
C LYS A 36 24.99 19.07 4.08
N GLU A 37 24.72 18.86 2.80
CA GLU A 37 25.31 19.64 1.71
C GLU A 37 24.96 21.14 1.84
N ALA A 38 23.68 21.47 2.06
CA ALA A 38 23.23 22.84 2.26
C ALA A 38 23.90 23.50 3.47
N ARG A 39 24.02 22.75 4.58
CA ARG A 39 24.67 23.25 5.79
C ARG A 39 26.17 23.46 5.59
N GLU A 40 26.84 22.57 4.85
CA GLU A 40 28.25 22.73 4.50
C GLU A 40 28.46 23.96 3.60
N ASP A 41 27.57 24.21 2.64
CA ASP A 41 27.65 25.38 1.76
C ASP A 41 27.46 26.69 2.55
N VAL A 42 26.49 26.74 3.47
CA VAL A 42 26.33 27.87 4.39
C VAL A 42 27.56 28.04 5.29
N SER A 43 28.11 26.94 5.81
CA SER A 43 29.31 26.97 6.65
C SER A 43 30.57 27.43 5.89
N ARG A 44 30.64 27.22 4.57
CA ARG A 44 31.76 27.73 3.74
C ARG A 44 31.63 29.22 3.47
N ASN A 45 30.40 29.73 3.35
CA ASN A 45 30.13 31.13 3.00
C ASN A 45 30.04 32.05 4.23
N VAL A 46 29.81 31.51 5.43
CA VAL A 46 29.75 32.27 6.69
C VAL A 46 30.88 31.79 7.60
N SER A 47 31.94 32.60 7.71
CA SER A 47 33.18 32.26 8.43
C SER A 47 32.96 31.94 9.91
N THR A 48 31.96 32.54 10.55
CA THR A 48 31.61 32.25 11.95
C THR A 48 30.15 32.62 12.25
N GLU A 49 29.40 31.77 12.98
CA GLU A 49 28.03 32.08 13.46
C GLU A 49 27.96 33.42 14.20
N LYS A 50 29.04 33.74 14.93
CA LYS A 50 29.22 35.01 15.62
C LYS A 50 29.29 36.21 14.66
N ASP A 51 29.88 36.05 13.49
CA ASP A 51 29.97 37.10 12.48
C ASP A 51 28.61 37.36 11.84
N ALA A 52 27.81 36.29 11.61
CA ALA A 52 26.45 36.44 11.13
C ALA A 52 25.55 37.16 12.14
N LEU A 53 25.67 36.85 13.44
CA LEU A 53 24.92 37.54 14.49
C LEU A 53 25.32 39.01 14.60
N SER A 54 26.62 39.32 14.47
CA SER A 54 27.11 40.70 14.42
C SER A 54 26.53 41.45 13.22
N MET A 55 26.58 40.85 12.02
CA MET A 55 26.02 41.46 10.81
C MET A 55 24.51 41.70 10.91
N ILE A 56 23.74 40.77 11.50
CA ILE A 56 22.30 40.99 11.75
C ILE A 56 22.08 42.17 12.69
N ALA A 57 22.84 42.26 13.78
CA ALA A 57 22.72 43.35 14.74
C ALA A 57 23.08 44.70 14.10
N GLU A 58 24.14 44.74 13.29
CA GLU A 58 24.57 45.92 12.54
C GLU A 58 23.52 46.37 11.51
N TYR A 59 23.01 45.44 10.70
CA TYR A 59 21.95 45.76 9.73
C TYR A 59 20.66 46.21 10.42
N HIS A 60 20.30 45.61 11.56
CA HIS A 60 19.13 46.02 12.33
C HIS A 60 19.29 47.46 12.87
N GLN A 61 20.44 47.79 13.44
CA GLN A 61 20.72 49.15 13.90
C GLN A 61 20.72 50.17 12.76
N GLU A 62 21.32 49.83 11.62
CA GLU A 62 21.40 50.73 10.46
C GLU A 62 20.03 50.97 9.83
N ILE A 63 19.16 49.95 9.75
CA ILE A 63 17.77 50.11 9.29
C ILE A 63 16.99 51.04 10.24
N GLN A 64 17.14 50.88 11.56
CA GLN A 64 16.50 51.77 12.54
C GLN A 64 16.99 53.22 12.40
N ARG A 65 18.29 53.42 12.15
CA ARG A 65 18.87 54.73 11.90
C ARG A 65 18.28 55.39 10.65
N LEU A 66 18.22 54.65 9.53
CA LEU A 66 17.67 55.17 8.27
C LEU A 66 16.17 55.44 8.35
N LEU A 67 15.41 54.67 9.13
CA LEU A 67 13.98 54.95 9.36
C LEU A 67 13.78 56.28 10.09
N MET A 68 14.58 56.56 11.13
CA MET A 68 14.54 57.87 11.81
C MET A 68 14.96 59.02 10.87
N GLU A 69 15.96 58.81 10.02
CA GLU A 69 16.38 59.81 9.03
C GLU A 69 15.31 60.05 7.96
N HIS A 70 14.61 58.99 7.55
CA HIS A 70 13.50 59.05 6.60
C HIS A 70 12.33 59.88 7.17
N GLU A 71 11.99 59.71 8.45
CA GLU A 71 10.97 60.53 9.13
C GLU A 71 11.38 62.01 9.21
N ALA A 72 12.65 62.30 9.52
CA ALA A 72 13.18 63.66 9.51
C ALA A 72 13.19 64.28 8.10
N ALA A 73 13.52 63.49 7.07
CA ALA A 73 13.45 63.94 5.68
C ALA A 73 12.00 64.23 5.26
N ARG A 74 11.04 63.41 5.72
CA ARG A 74 9.60 63.59 5.49
C ARG A 74 9.07 64.89 6.08
N THR A 75 9.48 65.26 7.30
CA THR A 75 9.06 66.54 7.92
C THR A 75 9.69 67.75 7.24
N SER A 76 10.89 67.60 6.67
CA SER A 76 11.58 68.65 5.90
C SER A 76 11.05 68.85 4.47
N GLY A 77 10.17 67.96 3.96
CA GLY A 77 9.60 68.06 2.62
C GLY A 77 10.56 67.74 1.47
N ASN A 78 11.75 67.18 1.73
CA ASN A 78 12.75 66.88 0.71
C ASN A 78 12.52 65.49 0.08
N SER A 79 11.67 65.42 -0.94
CA SER A 79 11.28 64.17 -1.61
C SER A 79 12.43 63.41 -2.26
N SER A 80 13.48 64.10 -2.73
CA SER A 80 14.63 63.45 -3.35
C SER A 80 15.44 62.65 -2.33
N ARG A 81 15.67 63.22 -1.15
CA ARG A 81 16.36 62.53 -0.05
C ARG A 81 15.54 61.36 0.50
N MET A 82 14.22 61.49 0.53
CA MET A 82 13.31 60.42 0.97
C MET A 82 13.43 59.17 0.09
N ASN A 83 13.43 59.34 -1.24
CA ASN A 83 13.57 58.23 -2.18
C ASN A 83 14.95 57.53 -2.10
N ASP A 84 16.03 58.30 -1.88
CA ASP A 84 17.37 57.74 -1.70
C ASP A 84 17.48 56.91 -0.41
N ILE A 85 16.91 57.40 0.69
CA ILE A 85 16.89 56.66 1.96
C ILE A 85 16.04 55.39 1.84
N GLN A 86 14.88 55.46 1.17
CA GLN A 86 14.04 54.29 0.95
C GLN A 86 14.78 53.19 0.15
N GLY A 87 15.49 53.55 -0.92
CA GLY A 87 16.28 52.58 -1.68
C GLY A 87 17.38 51.90 -0.84
N LYS A 88 17.98 52.63 0.11
CA LYS A 88 18.98 52.07 1.05
C LYS A 88 18.33 51.13 2.07
N ILE A 89 17.13 51.46 2.57
CA ILE A 89 16.36 50.59 3.47
C ILE A 89 16.03 49.28 2.75
N ASP A 90 15.50 49.33 1.53
CA ASP A 90 15.12 48.14 0.76
C ASP A 90 16.34 47.24 0.50
N GLY A 91 17.48 47.84 0.16
CA GLY A 91 18.75 47.12 -0.05
C GLY A 91 19.29 46.46 1.23
N LEU A 92 19.17 47.14 2.38
CA LEU A 92 19.57 46.60 3.68
C LEU A 92 18.60 45.54 4.20
N GLU A 93 17.30 45.69 4.01
CA GLU A 93 16.31 44.67 4.36
C GLU A 93 16.55 43.36 3.60
N HIS A 94 16.90 43.45 2.32
CA HIS A 94 17.27 42.28 1.53
C HIS A 94 18.51 41.56 2.10
N LYS A 95 19.56 42.32 2.45
CA LYS A 95 20.78 41.77 3.08
C LYS A 95 20.50 41.20 4.48
N TYR A 96 19.66 41.88 5.26
CA TYR A 96 19.21 41.41 6.57
C TYR A 96 18.44 40.10 6.46
N LYS A 97 17.53 39.97 5.49
CA LYS A 97 16.81 38.71 5.22
C LYS A 97 17.77 37.58 4.81
N LEU A 98 18.76 37.85 3.97
CA LEU A 98 19.79 36.87 3.61
C LEU A 98 20.63 36.43 4.82
N ALA A 99 21.10 37.37 5.64
CA ALA A 99 21.87 37.07 6.86
C ALA A 99 21.02 36.36 7.92
N LYS A 100 19.73 36.69 8.01
CA LYS A 100 18.78 36.00 8.89
C LYS A 100 18.43 34.61 8.40
N ALA A 101 18.29 34.41 7.09
CA ALA A 101 18.09 33.10 6.49
C ALA A 101 19.32 32.19 6.66
N SER A 102 20.54 32.75 6.67
CA SER A 102 21.75 31.97 6.95
C SER A 102 21.88 31.53 8.42
N LEU A 103 21.30 32.30 9.36
CA LEU A 103 21.22 31.94 10.78
C LEU A 103 20.01 31.08 11.13
N SER A 104 18.90 31.28 10.44
CA SER A 104 17.72 30.44 10.51
C SER A 104 17.99 29.17 9.73
N THR A 105 18.65 28.21 10.38
CA THR A 105 18.79 26.84 9.88
C THR A 105 17.47 26.33 9.29
N VAL A 106 16.33 26.68 9.89
CA VAL A 106 14.99 26.31 9.41
C VAL A 106 14.59 26.96 8.09
N GLU A 107 14.97 28.22 7.83
CA GLU A 107 14.63 28.95 6.61
C GLU A 107 15.55 28.57 5.44
N ALA A 108 16.84 28.38 5.71
CA ALA A 108 17.76 27.75 4.76
C ALA A 108 17.28 26.34 4.38
N ILE A 109 16.89 25.53 5.38
CA ILE A 109 16.27 24.22 5.19
C ILE A 109 15.03 24.33 4.28
N LEU A 110 14.11 25.26 4.56
CA LEU A 110 12.87 25.44 3.79
C LEU A 110 13.11 25.86 2.33
N HIS A 111 14.17 26.63 2.06
CA HIS A 111 14.52 27.05 0.70
C HIS A 111 15.28 25.98 -0.09
N THR A 112 16.07 25.12 0.58
CA THR A 112 16.78 24.02 -0.08
C THR A 112 15.94 22.75 -0.24
N ILE A 113 14.94 22.55 0.61
CA ILE A 113 14.07 21.39 0.50
C ILE A 113 13.11 21.60 -0.68
N ASP A 114 13.32 20.81 -1.73
CA ASP A 114 12.38 20.71 -2.84
C ASP A 114 11.00 20.26 -2.32
N PRO A 115 9.95 21.10 -2.44
CA PRO A 115 8.61 20.75 -1.95
C PRO A 115 8.05 19.50 -2.62
N TYR A 116 8.46 19.20 -3.87
CA TYR A 116 8.05 17.98 -4.56
C TYR A 116 8.61 16.72 -3.90
N LYS A 117 9.82 16.78 -3.32
CA LYS A 117 10.41 15.64 -2.57
C LYS A 117 9.69 15.41 -1.26
N VAL A 118 9.31 16.47 -0.55
CA VAL A 118 8.48 16.35 0.66
C VAL A 118 7.11 15.78 0.31
N CYS A 119 6.47 16.28 -0.75
CA CYS A 119 5.23 15.71 -1.28
C CYS A 119 5.40 14.24 -1.71
N HIS A 120 6.56 13.85 -2.25
CA HIS A 120 6.84 12.46 -2.60
C HIS A 120 7.00 11.57 -1.35
N ILE A 121 7.67 12.05 -0.30
CA ILE A 121 7.79 11.33 0.99
C ILE A 121 6.42 11.19 1.65
N LEU A 122 5.65 12.28 1.74
CA LEU A 122 4.29 12.28 2.28
C LEU A 122 3.34 11.44 1.42
N GLY A 123 3.51 11.47 0.10
CA GLY A 123 2.79 10.64 -0.86
C GLY A 123 3.10 9.16 -0.66
N GLY A 124 4.37 8.79 -0.51
CA GLY A 124 4.80 7.43 -0.17
C GLY A 124 4.25 6.95 1.18
N MET A 125 4.24 7.84 2.19
CA MET A 125 3.62 7.57 3.48
C MET A 125 2.11 7.36 3.36
N TRP A 126 1.41 8.20 2.59
CA TRP A 126 -0.02 8.08 2.34
C TRP A 126 -0.37 6.82 1.54
N ILE A 127 0.41 6.48 0.51
CA ILE A 127 0.28 5.22 -0.25
C ILE A 127 0.50 4.02 0.68
N GLY A 128 1.48 4.09 1.59
CA GLY A 128 1.70 3.07 2.62
C GLY A 128 0.51 2.94 3.56
N ILE A 129 0.02 4.05 4.13
CA ILE A 129 -1.13 4.07 5.05
C ILE A 129 -2.41 3.59 4.35
N SER A 130 -2.72 4.11 3.17
CA SER A 130 -3.88 3.69 2.38
C SER A 130 -3.77 2.23 1.95
N GLY A 131 -2.56 1.75 1.62
CA GLY A 131 -2.28 0.33 1.38
C GLY A 131 -2.53 -0.53 2.63
N CYS A 132 -2.11 -0.09 3.80
CA CYS A 132 -2.40 -0.76 5.08
C CYS A 132 -3.90 -0.77 5.40
N ILE A 133 -4.61 0.34 5.16
CA ILE A 133 -6.07 0.43 5.37
C ILE A 133 -6.80 -0.47 4.39
N ALA A 134 -6.46 -0.44 3.09
CA ALA A 134 -7.02 -1.34 2.09
C ALA A 134 -6.75 -2.81 2.44
N ALA A 135 -5.56 -3.10 2.97
CA ALA A 135 -5.20 -4.42 3.45
C ALA A 135 -5.98 -4.85 4.71
N ALA A 136 -6.26 -3.92 5.62
CA ALA A 136 -7.01 -4.15 6.84
C ALA A 136 -8.52 -4.33 6.58
N VAL A 137 -9.08 -3.54 5.68
CA VAL A 137 -10.51 -3.52 5.37
C VAL A 137 -10.93 -4.74 4.54
N SER A 138 -10.07 -5.22 3.63
CA SER A 138 -10.37 -6.41 2.83
C SER A 138 -10.01 -7.71 3.58
N PRO A 139 -10.97 -8.61 3.84
CA PRO A 139 -10.69 -9.93 4.44
C PRO A 139 -9.66 -10.74 3.65
N SER A 140 -9.69 -10.63 2.31
CA SER A 140 -8.73 -11.28 1.41
C SER A 140 -7.33 -10.68 1.50
N ALA A 141 -7.24 -9.38 1.73
CA ALA A 141 -5.95 -8.70 1.83
C ALA A 141 -5.28 -8.95 3.19
N ARG A 142 -6.06 -9.10 4.27
CA ARG A 142 -5.56 -9.56 5.58
C ARG A 142 -4.83 -10.89 5.46
N SER A 143 -5.49 -11.86 4.88
CA SER A 143 -4.95 -13.21 4.74
C SER A 143 -3.80 -13.28 3.73
N LEU A 144 -3.80 -12.45 2.67
CA LEU A 144 -2.65 -12.24 1.79
C LEU A 144 -1.46 -11.66 2.54
N ASN A 145 -1.68 -10.72 3.46
CA ASN A 145 -0.61 -10.09 4.23
C ASN A 145 0.00 -11.04 5.29
N VAL A 146 -0.83 -11.88 5.94
CA VAL A 146 -0.31 -13.00 6.75
C VAL A 146 0.51 -13.95 5.86
N GLY A 147 -0.02 -14.29 4.67
CA GLY A 147 0.70 -15.13 3.73
C GLY A 147 2.05 -14.53 3.30
N LEU A 148 2.09 -13.24 2.97
CA LEU A 148 3.29 -12.52 2.55
C LEU A 148 4.32 -12.42 3.68
N SER A 149 3.92 -12.00 4.88
CA SER A 149 4.82 -11.94 6.03
C SER A 149 5.38 -13.32 6.42
N LEU A 150 4.56 -14.37 6.33
CA LEU A 150 5.03 -15.75 6.52
C LEU A 150 5.97 -16.18 5.39
N GLY A 151 5.66 -15.81 4.16
CA GLY A 151 6.47 -16.08 2.97
C GLY A 151 7.82 -15.37 3.00
N GLU A 152 7.89 -14.14 3.51
CA GLU A 152 9.13 -13.39 3.73
C GLU A 152 9.99 -14.05 4.81
N ARG A 153 9.40 -14.47 5.93
CA ARG A 153 10.12 -15.22 6.97
C ARG A 153 10.63 -16.56 6.46
N LEU A 154 9.81 -17.28 5.70
CA LEU A 154 10.19 -18.54 5.08
C LEU A 154 11.29 -18.33 4.05
N SER A 155 11.21 -17.27 3.24
CA SER A 155 12.24 -16.86 2.28
C SER A 155 13.53 -16.49 2.98
N ALA A 156 13.49 -15.75 4.10
CA ALA A 156 14.67 -15.42 4.90
C ALA A 156 15.33 -16.67 5.50
N LEU A 157 14.54 -17.63 6.01
CA LEU A 157 15.05 -18.92 6.47
C LEU A 157 15.65 -19.75 5.34
N LEU A 158 14.99 -19.80 4.18
CA LEU A 158 15.53 -20.49 3.00
C LEU A 158 16.83 -19.83 2.54
N ARG A 159 16.88 -18.49 2.50
CA ARG A 159 18.10 -17.75 2.18
C ARG A 159 19.22 -18.04 3.18
N SER A 160 18.97 -18.09 4.49
CA SER A 160 20.04 -18.38 5.46
C SER A 160 20.57 -19.81 5.32
N LEU A 161 19.69 -20.78 5.09
CA LEU A 161 20.07 -22.18 4.85
C LEU A 161 20.81 -22.36 3.52
N LEU A 162 20.36 -21.67 2.48
CA LEU A 162 20.98 -21.73 1.15
C LEU A 162 22.29 -20.95 1.10
N ALA A 163 22.39 -19.79 1.75
CA ALA A 163 23.61 -19.01 1.88
C ALA A 163 24.68 -19.83 2.62
N ALA A 164 24.33 -20.50 3.72
CA ALA A 164 25.26 -21.39 4.42
C ALA A 164 25.77 -22.54 3.53
N ARG A 165 24.94 -23.06 2.61
CA ARG A 165 25.37 -24.07 1.63
C ARG A 165 26.19 -23.49 0.48
N ALA A 166 25.80 -22.34 -0.04
CA ALA A 166 26.49 -21.64 -1.11
C ALA A 166 27.89 -21.20 -0.66
N GLN A 167 28.01 -20.64 0.55
CA GLN A 167 29.27 -20.20 1.13
C GLN A 167 30.26 -21.37 1.30
N ARG A 168 29.80 -22.55 1.73
CA ARG A 168 30.64 -23.76 1.76
C ARG A 168 31.14 -24.19 0.37
N ARG A 169 30.35 -23.98 -0.69
CA ARG A 169 30.77 -24.26 -2.08
C ARG A 169 31.74 -23.22 -2.62
N ILE A 170 31.58 -21.96 -2.24
CA ILE A 170 32.48 -20.87 -2.62
C ILE A 170 33.82 -21.04 -1.90
N GLU A 171 33.83 -21.33 -0.60
CA GLU A 171 35.04 -21.57 0.19
C GLU A 171 35.83 -22.79 -0.30
N SER A 172 35.15 -23.84 -0.77
CA SER A 172 35.83 -25.00 -1.38
C SER A 172 36.42 -24.69 -2.74
N SER A 173 35.87 -23.74 -3.51
CA SER A 173 36.47 -23.29 -4.77
C SER A 173 37.63 -22.30 -4.54
N GLN A 174 37.55 -21.44 -3.52
CA GLN A 174 38.60 -20.45 -3.21
C GLN A 174 39.90 -21.07 -2.69
N ARG A 175 39.86 -22.25 -2.08
CA ARG A 175 41.09 -22.95 -1.66
C ARG A 175 42.00 -23.37 -2.82
N GLY A 176 41.55 -23.26 -4.07
CA GLY A 176 42.33 -23.54 -5.28
C GLY A 176 43.37 -22.48 -5.69
N GLY A 177 43.48 -21.33 -5.01
CA GLY A 177 44.58 -20.36 -5.19
C GLY A 177 44.65 -19.63 -6.56
N GLY A 178 43.72 -19.88 -7.48
CA GLY A 178 43.67 -19.20 -8.77
C GLY A 178 43.05 -17.81 -8.68
N ALA A 179 43.62 -16.84 -9.40
CA ALA A 179 43.03 -15.52 -9.56
C ALA A 179 41.60 -15.64 -10.11
N ARG A 180 40.65 -15.02 -9.40
CA ARG A 180 39.22 -15.06 -9.73
C ARG A 180 39.00 -14.44 -11.10
N SER A 181 38.55 -15.24 -12.06
CA SER A 181 38.17 -14.74 -13.39
C SER A 181 36.91 -13.88 -13.29
N GLU A 182 36.84 -12.76 -14.01
CA GLU A 182 35.64 -11.90 -14.08
C GLU A 182 34.38 -12.69 -14.45
N GLU A 183 34.54 -13.78 -15.20
CA GLU A 183 33.45 -14.67 -15.59
C GLU A 183 32.81 -15.37 -14.37
N GLU A 184 33.61 -15.68 -13.34
CA GLU A 184 33.17 -16.34 -12.12
C GLU A 184 32.36 -15.39 -11.21
N GLU A 185 32.75 -14.11 -11.15
CA GLU A 185 31.94 -13.07 -10.48
C GLU A 185 30.58 -12.90 -11.15
N ARG A 186 30.55 -12.88 -12.49
CA ARG A 186 29.31 -12.75 -13.24
C ARG A 186 28.38 -13.94 -12.99
N ARG A 187 28.92 -15.17 -12.98
CA ARG A 187 28.16 -16.39 -12.64
C ARG A 187 27.64 -16.35 -11.20
N SER A 188 28.42 -15.85 -10.25
CA SER A 188 27.99 -15.69 -8.85
C SER A 188 26.79 -14.75 -8.72
N ARG A 189 26.82 -13.59 -9.39
CA ARG A 189 25.68 -12.64 -9.35
C ARG A 189 24.40 -13.22 -9.95
N TRP A 190 24.51 -13.97 -11.04
CA TRP A 190 23.34 -14.65 -11.62
C TRP A 190 22.81 -15.75 -10.70
N ALA A 191 23.69 -16.52 -10.05
CA ALA A 191 23.28 -17.52 -9.07
C ALA A 191 22.57 -16.89 -7.87
N GLU A 192 23.09 -15.79 -7.32
CA GLU A 192 22.44 -15.03 -6.26
C GLU A 192 21.07 -14.52 -6.68
N PHE A 193 20.96 -13.91 -7.88
CA PHE A 193 19.70 -13.42 -8.41
C PHE A 193 18.66 -14.54 -8.62
N SER A 194 19.05 -15.68 -9.19
CA SER A 194 18.15 -16.83 -9.38
C SER A 194 17.69 -17.39 -8.05
N LEU A 195 18.60 -17.52 -7.08
CA LEU A 195 18.28 -18.01 -5.75
C LEU A 195 17.30 -17.06 -5.03
N ASP A 196 17.56 -15.75 -5.13
CA ASP A 196 16.69 -14.72 -4.59
C ASP A 196 15.27 -14.80 -5.18
N SER A 197 15.20 -14.94 -6.50
CA SER A 197 13.95 -15.05 -7.25
C SER A 197 13.18 -16.33 -6.88
N CYS A 198 13.86 -17.48 -6.76
CA CYS A 198 13.25 -18.74 -6.34
C CYS A 198 12.72 -18.68 -4.90
N CYS A 199 13.48 -18.09 -3.96
CA CYS A 199 13.03 -17.91 -2.59
C CYS A 199 11.79 -17.02 -2.50
N ARG A 200 11.74 -15.92 -3.26
CA ARG A 200 10.55 -15.07 -3.36
C ARG A 200 9.36 -15.83 -3.96
N GLY A 201 9.58 -16.56 -5.05
CA GLY A 201 8.55 -17.39 -5.69
C GLY A 201 7.96 -18.45 -4.74
N LEU A 202 8.80 -19.15 -4.00
CA LEU A 202 8.37 -20.11 -2.97
C LEU A 202 7.59 -19.43 -1.84
N GLY A 203 8.03 -18.23 -1.40
CA GLY A 203 7.31 -17.43 -0.41
C GLY A 203 5.89 -17.08 -0.87
N VAL A 204 5.73 -16.68 -2.14
CA VAL A 204 4.41 -16.41 -2.74
C VAL A 204 3.54 -17.66 -2.80
N VAL A 205 4.09 -18.81 -3.23
CA VAL A 205 3.33 -20.08 -3.27
C VAL A 205 2.89 -20.51 -1.87
N ALA A 206 3.78 -20.41 -0.87
CA ALA A 206 3.46 -20.70 0.52
C ALA A 206 2.37 -19.76 1.07
N ALA A 207 2.40 -18.48 0.71
CA ALA A 207 1.37 -17.51 1.06
C ALA A 207 -0.01 -17.92 0.53
N PHE A 208 -0.11 -18.29 -0.75
CA PHE A 208 -1.35 -18.77 -1.36
C PHE A 208 -1.84 -20.09 -0.73
N TYR A 209 -0.91 -20.98 -0.36
CA TYR A 209 -1.27 -22.22 0.32
C TYR A 209 -1.86 -21.96 1.71
N MET A 210 -1.21 -21.11 2.51
CA MET A 210 -1.69 -20.73 3.84
C MET A 210 -3.02 -19.98 3.78
N GLN A 211 -3.20 -19.09 2.79
CA GLN A 211 -4.47 -18.45 2.51
C GLN A 211 -5.60 -19.46 2.34
N ARG A 212 -5.36 -20.53 1.55
CA ARG A 212 -6.33 -21.58 1.31
C ARG A 212 -6.64 -22.37 2.59
N VAL A 213 -5.62 -22.67 3.39
CA VAL A 213 -5.75 -23.33 4.70
C VAL A 213 -6.62 -22.50 5.65
N VAL A 214 -6.33 -21.21 5.79
CA VAL A 214 -7.06 -20.29 6.68
C VAL A 214 -8.52 -20.16 6.24
N ASN A 215 -8.78 -20.02 4.94
CA ASN A 215 -10.15 -19.94 4.42
C ASN A 215 -10.95 -21.22 4.68
N ALA A 216 -10.33 -22.39 4.52
CA ALA A 216 -10.97 -23.67 4.83
C ALA A 216 -11.27 -23.81 6.34
N PHE A 217 -10.34 -23.37 7.19
CA PHE A 217 -10.52 -23.38 8.64
C PHE A 217 -11.63 -22.42 9.09
N GLN A 218 -11.66 -21.19 8.56
CA GLN A 218 -12.74 -20.23 8.84
C GLN A 218 -14.10 -20.74 8.36
N GLY A 219 -14.18 -21.32 7.16
CA GLY A 219 -15.40 -21.95 6.67
C GLY A 219 -15.89 -23.08 7.59
N SER A 220 -14.96 -23.87 8.12
CA SER A 220 -15.26 -24.94 9.07
C SER A 220 -15.73 -24.40 10.43
N LEU A 221 -15.16 -23.29 10.90
CA LEU A 221 -15.61 -22.61 12.12
C LEU A 221 -17.03 -22.05 11.99
N ILE A 222 -17.34 -21.39 10.87
CA ILE A 222 -18.68 -20.84 10.60
C ILE A 222 -19.70 -21.98 10.45
N GLY A 223 -19.34 -23.04 9.72
CA GLY A 223 -20.21 -24.22 9.59
C GLY A 223 -20.45 -24.89 10.96
N GLY A 224 -19.39 -25.04 11.75
CA GLY A 224 -19.48 -25.59 13.09
C GLY A 224 -20.30 -24.76 14.06
N SER A 225 -20.22 -23.43 13.98
CA SER A 225 -21.04 -22.55 14.82
C SER A 225 -22.52 -22.70 14.53
N ILE A 226 -22.90 -22.80 13.25
CA ILE A 226 -24.29 -22.99 12.83
C ILE A 226 -24.82 -24.35 13.35
N VAL A 227 -24.07 -25.44 13.14
CA VAL A 227 -24.50 -26.77 13.57
C VAL A 227 -24.66 -26.85 15.09
N VAL A 228 -23.71 -26.28 15.85
CA VAL A 228 -23.77 -26.30 17.31
C VAL A 228 -24.88 -25.39 17.84
N GLU A 229 -25.16 -24.26 17.19
CA GLU A 229 -26.30 -23.40 17.55
C GLU A 229 -27.64 -24.11 17.34
N GLU A 230 -27.82 -24.83 16.23
CA GLU A 230 -29.03 -25.62 16.00
C GLU A 230 -29.14 -26.80 16.99
N LEU A 231 -28.04 -27.48 17.30
CA LEU A 231 -28.02 -28.53 18.33
C LEU A 231 -28.34 -27.96 19.72
N ALA A 232 -27.85 -26.78 20.04
CA ALA A 232 -28.15 -26.11 21.30
C ALA A 232 -29.64 -25.76 21.41
N LYS A 233 -30.28 -25.28 20.32
CA LYS A 233 -31.73 -25.05 20.29
C LYS A 233 -32.51 -26.34 20.54
N VAL A 234 -32.15 -27.44 19.87
CA VAL A 234 -32.80 -28.75 20.05
C VAL A 234 -32.61 -29.30 21.46
N ALA A 235 -31.46 -29.05 22.10
CA ALA A 235 -31.21 -29.46 23.48
C ALA A 235 -32.04 -28.64 24.47
N ASP A 236 -32.20 -27.33 24.22
CA ASP A 236 -33.02 -26.44 25.03
C ASP A 236 -34.51 -26.81 24.96
N GLU A 237 -35.02 -27.15 23.78
CA GLU A 237 -36.37 -27.71 23.58
C GLU A 237 -36.60 -29.02 24.35
N ARG A 238 -35.53 -29.76 24.65
CA ARG A 238 -35.56 -30.99 25.46
C ARG A 238 -35.30 -30.76 26.95
N GLY A 239 -35.22 -29.50 27.39
CA GLY A 239 -34.97 -29.13 28.78
C GLY A 239 -33.53 -29.38 29.25
N SER A 240 -32.58 -29.56 28.33
CA SER A 240 -31.16 -29.73 28.67
C SER A 240 -30.42 -28.41 28.53
N GLN A 241 -30.03 -27.81 29.66
CA GLN A 241 -29.18 -26.61 29.65
C GLN A 241 -27.71 -26.99 29.40
N LEU A 242 -27.20 -26.67 28.22
CA LEU A 242 -25.76 -26.75 27.92
C LEU A 242 -25.03 -25.52 28.43
N SER A 243 -23.87 -25.72 29.05
CA SER A 243 -23.03 -24.60 29.47
C SER A 243 -22.39 -23.92 28.26
N GLU A 244 -22.18 -22.60 28.33
CA GLU A 244 -21.51 -21.84 27.26
C GLU A 244 -20.12 -22.40 26.92
N HIS A 245 -19.43 -22.96 27.92
CA HIS A 245 -18.14 -23.62 27.74
C HIS A 245 -18.25 -24.90 26.89
N GLN A 246 -19.30 -25.71 27.09
CA GLN A 246 -19.56 -26.90 26.27
C GLN A 246 -19.91 -26.52 24.84
N ILE A 247 -20.70 -25.46 24.65
CA ILE A 247 -21.03 -24.92 23.32
C ILE A 247 -19.76 -24.48 22.59
N ASN A 248 -18.91 -23.68 23.22
CA ASN A 248 -17.66 -23.21 22.60
C ASN A 248 -16.68 -24.36 22.30
N THR A 249 -16.59 -25.34 23.19
CA THR A 249 -15.75 -26.54 22.99
C THR A 249 -16.29 -27.39 21.83
N GLY A 250 -17.61 -27.57 21.75
CA GLY A 250 -18.28 -28.25 20.64
C GLY A 250 -18.04 -27.56 19.30
N LYS A 251 -18.13 -26.21 19.26
CA LYS A 251 -17.85 -25.42 18.05
C LYS A 251 -16.43 -25.65 17.54
N MET A 252 -15.43 -25.60 18.42
CA MET A 252 -14.03 -25.84 18.06
C MET A 252 -13.76 -27.28 17.64
N ALA A 253 -14.29 -28.27 18.38
CA ALA A 253 -14.12 -29.68 18.06
C ALA A 253 -14.71 -30.02 16.68
N LEU A 254 -15.93 -29.54 16.40
CA LEU A 254 -16.59 -29.76 15.11
C LEU A 254 -15.84 -29.05 13.97
N ALA A 255 -15.37 -27.82 14.20
CA ALA A 255 -14.58 -27.08 13.21
C ALA A 255 -13.27 -27.79 12.86
N VAL A 256 -12.54 -28.30 13.86
CA VAL A 256 -11.31 -29.08 13.64
C VAL A 256 -11.60 -30.38 12.89
N ALA A 257 -12.67 -31.10 13.25
CA ALA A 257 -13.07 -32.33 12.58
C ALA A 257 -13.44 -32.10 11.11
N VAL A 258 -14.27 -31.08 10.82
CA VAL A 258 -14.66 -30.70 9.46
C VAL A 258 -13.45 -30.25 8.65
N PHE A 259 -12.57 -29.44 9.25
CA PHE A 259 -11.33 -29.00 8.60
C PHE A 259 -10.43 -30.20 8.26
N ALA A 260 -10.20 -31.12 9.20
CA ALA A 260 -9.40 -32.32 8.98
C ALA A 260 -9.99 -33.21 7.89
N TRP A 261 -11.32 -33.36 7.86
CA TRP A 261 -12.01 -34.11 6.81
C TRP A 261 -11.88 -33.44 5.43
N GLN A 262 -12.06 -32.12 5.36
CA GLN A 262 -11.95 -31.34 4.13
C GLN A 262 -10.51 -31.36 3.59
N TYR A 263 -9.51 -31.37 4.47
CA TYR A 263 -8.10 -31.49 4.10
C TYR A 263 -7.76 -32.88 3.56
N ARG A 264 -8.37 -33.93 4.12
CA ARG A 264 -8.17 -35.33 3.69
C ARG A 264 -8.85 -35.66 2.36
N SER A 265 -9.93 -34.95 2.01
CA SER A 265 -10.69 -35.16 0.77
C SER A 265 -10.62 -33.96 -0.20
N PRO A 266 -9.45 -33.66 -0.79
CA PRO A 266 -9.31 -32.56 -1.74
C PRO A 266 -10.18 -32.71 -3.01
N GLY A 267 -10.68 -33.91 -3.30
CA GLY A 267 -11.51 -34.21 -4.48
C GLY A 267 -13.00 -33.80 -4.37
N ALA A 268 -13.56 -33.70 -3.16
CA ALA A 268 -15.00 -33.46 -3.00
C ALA A 268 -15.40 -32.03 -3.44
N GLY A 269 -14.54 -31.05 -3.16
CA GLY A 269 -14.77 -29.66 -3.56
C GLY A 269 -14.72 -29.45 -5.08
N GLN A 270 -13.84 -30.16 -5.79
CA GLN A 270 -13.78 -30.10 -7.26
C GLN A 270 -15.05 -30.64 -7.92
N GLN A 271 -15.66 -31.69 -7.36
CA GLN A 271 -16.93 -32.21 -7.89
C GLN A 271 -18.08 -31.21 -7.68
N GLN A 272 -18.16 -30.56 -6.52
CA GLN A 272 -19.20 -29.58 -6.24
C GLN A 272 -19.05 -28.31 -7.11
N GLN A 273 -17.82 -27.86 -7.36
CA GLN A 273 -17.54 -26.72 -8.23
C GLN A 273 -17.87 -27.04 -9.70
N LYS A 274 -17.56 -28.26 -10.17
CA LYS A 274 -17.98 -28.75 -11.49
C LYS A 274 -19.51 -28.82 -11.60
N GLN A 275 -20.22 -29.22 -10.55
CA GLN A 275 -21.69 -29.22 -10.55
C GLN A 275 -22.28 -27.80 -10.61
N LYS A 276 -21.74 -26.84 -9.83
CA LYS A 276 -22.18 -25.44 -9.88
C LYS A 276 -21.94 -24.81 -11.25
N GLN A 277 -20.79 -25.07 -11.89
CA GLN A 277 -20.53 -24.61 -13.27
C GLN A 277 -21.51 -25.23 -14.27
N LYS A 278 -21.81 -26.53 -14.16
CA LYS A 278 -22.83 -27.19 -14.99
C LYS A 278 -24.23 -26.59 -14.80
N GLN A 279 -24.61 -26.24 -13.57
CA GLN A 279 -25.90 -25.58 -13.31
C GLN A 279 -25.95 -24.16 -13.90
N GLN A 280 -24.88 -23.36 -13.73
CA GLN A 280 -24.82 -22.02 -14.35
C GLN A 280 -24.86 -22.08 -15.88
N GLN A 281 -24.17 -23.03 -16.51
CA GLN A 281 -24.27 -23.23 -17.96
C GLN A 281 -25.69 -23.60 -18.40
N LYS A 282 -26.38 -24.49 -17.66
CA LYS A 282 -27.78 -24.84 -17.95
C LYS A 282 -28.73 -23.65 -17.81
N GLN A 283 -28.53 -22.78 -16.81
CA GLN A 283 -29.33 -21.56 -16.67
C GLN A 283 -29.11 -20.58 -17.82
N LYS A 284 -27.85 -20.38 -18.24
CA LYS A 284 -27.54 -19.53 -19.41
C LYS A 284 -28.17 -20.07 -20.70
N GLN A 285 -28.14 -21.39 -20.92
CA GLN A 285 -28.81 -22.00 -22.08
C GLN A 285 -30.34 -21.80 -22.05
N LYS A 286 -30.98 -21.94 -20.89
CA LYS A 286 -32.42 -21.68 -20.75
C LYS A 286 -32.79 -20.21 -21.03
N GLN A 287 -31.98 -19.26 -20.58
CA GLN A 287 -32.19 -17.84 -20.88
C GLN A 287 -32.04 -17.53 -22.37
N GLN A 288 -31.05 -18.13 -23.05
CA GLN A 288 -30.91 -17.97 -24.50
C GLN A 288 -32.09 -18.57 -25.27
N GLN A 289 -32.60 -19.74 -24.87
CA GLN A 289 -33.79 -20.32 -25.50
C GLN A 289 -35.05 -19.45 -25.31
N GLN A 290 -35.24 -18.86 -24.12
CA GLN A 290 -36.35 -17.94 -23.89
C GLN A 290 -36.26 -16.67 -24.74
N GLN A 291 -35.06 -16.11 -24.90
CA GLN A 291 -34.87 -14.95 -25.79
C GLN A 291 -35.18 -15.28 -27.25
N GLN A 292 -34.77 -16.46 -27.74
CA GLN A 292 -35.10 -16.88 -29.11
C GLN A 292 -36.61 -17.09 -29.31
N GLN A 293 -37.31 -17.68 -28.34
CA GLN A 293 -38.77 -17.83 -28.42
C GLN A 293 -39.50 -16.48 -28.42
N GLN A 294 -39.04 -15.50 -27.64
CA GLN A 294 -39.61 -14.15 -27.67
C GLN A 294 -39.38 -13.45 -29.00
N GLN A 295 -38.21 -13.62 -29.62
CA GLN A 295 -37.93 -13.07 -30.95
C GLN A 295 -38.80 -13.73 -32.03
N GLN A 296 -39.03 -15.05 -31.97
CA GLN A 296 -39.95 -15.73 -32.88
C GLN A 296 -41.39 -15.26 -32.71
N GLN A 297 -41.88 -15.10 -31.47
CA GLN A 297 -43.24 -14.57 -31.25
C GLN A 297 -43.40 -13.13 -31.73
N GLN A 298 -42.34 -12.32 -31.64
CA GLN A 298 -42.36 -10.97 -32.21
C GLN A 298 -42.37 -11.02 -33.74
N GLN A 299 -41.56 -11.88 -34.37
CA GLN A 299 -41.59 -12.06 -35.83
C GLN A 299 -42.95 -12.57 -36.31
N ASP A 300 -43.50 -13.62 -35.70
CA ASP A 300 -44.83 -14.14 -36.03
C ASP A 300 -45.93 -13.08 -35.84
N GLY A 301 -45.79 -12.23 -34.82
CA GLY A 301 -46.68 -11.10 -34.58
C GLY A 301 -46.57 -10.03 -35.68
N PHE A 302 -45.35 -9.71 -36.10
CA PHE A 302 -45.10 -8.78 -37.21
C PHE A 302 -45.64 -9.32 -38.53
N ASP A 303 -45.41 -10.60 -38.84
CA ASP A 303 -45.89 -11.23 -40.07
C ASP A 303 -47.43 -11.22 -40.12
N ARG A 304 -48.11 -11.50 -39.01
CA ARG A 304 -49.59 -11.40 -38.94
C ARG A 304 -50.10 -9.97 -39.11
N VAL A 305 -49.44 -8.98 -38.52
CA VAL A 305 -49.83 -7.56 -38.69
C VAL A 305 -49.60 -7.14 -40.14
N PHE A 306 -48.51 -7.60 -40.76
CA PHE A 306 -48.20 -7.35 -42.16
C PHE A 306 -49.24 -7.98 -43.08
N ASP A 307 -49.63 -9.24 -42.85
CA ASP A 307 -50.68 -9.92 -43.62
C ASP A 307 -52.03 -9.20 -43.51
N ILE A 308 -52.42 -8.74 -42.30
CA ILE A 308 -53.64 -7.94 -42.11
C ILE A 308 -53.55 -6.62 -42.90
N PHE A 309 -52.39 -5.96 -42.88
CA PHE A 309 -52.19 -4.71 -43.60
C PHE A 309 -52.27 -4.90 -45.13
N VAL A 310 -51.69 -5.99 -45.65
CA VAL A 310 -51.77 -6.34 -47.08
C VAL A 310 -53.21 -6.66 -47.49
N LEU A 311 -53.97 -7.39 -46.67
CA LEU A 311 -55.38 -7.67 -46.93
C LEU A 311 -56.24 -6.40 -46.94
N LEU A 312 -55.98 -5.46 -46.03
CA LEU A 312 -56.66 -4.16 -46.00
C LEU A 312 -56.37 -3.34 -47.26
N LEU A 313 -55.12 -3.30 -47.72
CA LEU A 313 -54.75 -2.62 -48.97
C LEU A 313 -55.44 -3.24 -50.20
N GLN A 314 -55.51 -4.57 -50.28
CA GLN A 314 -56.18 -5.26 -51.39
C GLN A 314 -57.71 -5.00 -51.39
N SER A 315 -58.33 -4.81 -50.23
CA SER A 315 -59.75 -4.49 -50.15
C SER A 315 -60.10 -3.05 -50.57
N ALA A 316 -59.12 -2.15 -50.61
CA ALA A 316 -59.34 -0.74 -50.94
C ALA A 316 -59.36 -0.44 -52.46
N ASP A 317 -58.95 -1.40 -53.31
CA ASP A 317 -58.83 -1.24 -54.78
C ASP A 317 -60.08 -1.75 -55.56
N VAL A 318 -61.22 -1.97 -54.90
CA VAL A 318 -62.43 -2.61 -55.52
C VAL A 318 -63.58 -1.62 -55.80
N ASP A 319 -63.38 -0.30 -55.68
CA ASP A 319 -64.35 0.73 -56.10
C ASP A 319 -63.86 1.52 -57.34
#